data_AF-A0A0C2ZMI0-F1
#
_entry.id   AF-A0A0C2ZMI0-F1
#
_cell.length_a   1.000
_cell.length_b   1.000
_cell.length_c   1.000
_cell.angle_alpha   90.00
_cell.angle_beta   90.00
_cell.angle_gamma   90.00
#
_symmetry.space_group_name_H-M   'P 1'
#
loop_
_entity.id
_entity.type
_entity.pdbx_description
1 polymer ?
#
loop_
_entity_poly.entity_id
_entity_poly.type
_entity_poly.pdbx_seq_one_letter_code
_entity_poly.pdbx_strand_id
1 'polypeptide(L)' 'MSCSSGGHKDSQKLYTIEDFASHQEGIEFIQLKEEIVHLSEGMGHQGEANVIRVLFKKLGQ' A
#
# COMPACT_ATOMS: atom_id res chain seq x y z
N MET A 1 5.39 -12.49 -3.48
CA MET A 1 4.46 -12.71 -4.62
C MET A 1 4.80 -11.68 -5.69
N SER A 2 4.92 -12.08 -6.96
CA SER A 2 5.28 -11.17 -8.06
C SER A 2 4.01 -10.72 -8.76
N CYS A 3 3.56 -9.50 -8.47
CA CYS A 3 2.51 -8.83 -9.23
C CYS A 3 2.97 -8.52 -10.66
N SER A 4 2.04 -8.59 -11.61
CA SER A 4 2.32 -8.37 -13.05
C SER A 4 2.30 -6.89 -13.43
N SER A 5 1.71 -6.05 -12.59
CA SER A 5 1.84 -4.59 -12.64
C SER A 5 3.15 -4.14 -11.98
N GLY A 6 3.83 -3.15 -12.54
CA GLY A 6 5.14 -2.68 -12.11
C GLY A 6 5.29 -2.29 -10.63
N GLY A 7 6.54 -2.01 -10.23
CA GLY A 7 6.93 -1.67 -8.86
C GLY A 7 8.44 -1.68 -8.73
N HIS A 8 8.96 -1.35 -7.54
CA HIS A 8 10.39 -1.46 -7.32
C HIS A 8 10.80 -2.94 -7.36
N LYS A 9 11.77 -3.30 -8.22
CA LYS A 9 12.17 -4.71 -8.43
C LYS A 9 12.69 -5.39 -7.16
N ASP A 10 13.21 -4.59 -6.24
CA ASP A 10 13.67 -5.06 -4.94
C ASP A 10 12.51 -4.98 -3.93
N SER A 11 11.97 -6.15 -3.59
CA SER A 11 10.82 -6.28 -2.69
C SER A 11 11.12 -5.82 -1.27
N GLN A 12 12.39 -5.75 -0.86
CA GLN A 12 12.77 -5.24 0.47
C GLN A 12 12.62 -3.73 0.59
N LYS A 13 12.39 -3.03 -0.54
CA LYS A 13 12.14 -1.58 -0.58
C LYS A 13 10.66 -1.23 -0.66
N LEU A 14 9.79 -2.24 -0.62
CA LEU A 14 8.35 -2.04 -0.54
C LEU A 14 7.94 -1.97 0.93
N TYR A 15 7.00 -1.08 1.23
CA TYR A 15 6.40 -1.04 2.56
C TYR A 15 5.56 -2.29 2.81
N THR A 16 5.56 -2.73 4.07
CA THR A 16 4.69 -3.76 4.64
C THR A 16 3.59 -3.11 5.47
N ILE A 17 2.54 -3.85 5.84
CA ILE A 17 1.51 -3.34 6.77
C ILE A 17 2.14 -2.98 8.12
N GLU A 18 3.10 -3.78 8.57
CA GLU A 18 3.80 -3.62 9.84
C GLU A 18 4.59 -2.32 9.92
N ASP A 19 5.15 -1.87 8.80
CA ASP A 19 5.83 -0.58 8.70
C ASP A 19 4.88 0.59 9.02
N PHE A 20 3.60 0.48 8.66
CA PHE A 20 2.60 1.49 9.01
C PHE A 20 2.07 1.30 10.42
N ALA A 21 1.85 0.05 10.86
CA ALA A 21 1.32 -0.24 12.19
C ALA A 21 2.23 0.24 13.33
N SER A 22 3.54 0.35 13.08
CA SER A 22 4.54 0.86 14.04
C SER A 22 4.53 2.39 14.21
N HIS A 23 3.88 3.14 13.34
CA HIS A 23 3.86 4.61 13.35
C HIS A 23 2.49 5.16 13.81
N GLN A 24 2.19 5.05 15.10
CA GLN A 24 0.88 5.49 15.66
C GLN A 24 0.93 6.83 16.42
N GLU A 25 2.12 7.41 16.60
CA GLU A 25 2.22 8.63 17.40
C GLU A 25 1.52 9.80 16.68
N GLY A 26 0.50 10.37 17.33
CA GLY A 26 -0.25 11.50 16.80
C GLY A 26 -1.20 11.18 15.66
N ILE A 27 -1.44 9.91 15.34
CA ILE A 27 -2.41 9.50 14.31
C ILE A 27 -3.30 8.33 14.78
N GLU A 28 -4.50 8.27 14.24
CA GLU A 28 -5.46 7.18 14.40
C GLU A 28 -5.73 6.58 13.03
N PHE A 29 -5.41 5.29 12.82
CA PHE A 29 -5.71 4.61 11.58
C PHE A 29 -7.22 4.33 11.48
N ILE A 30 -7.85 4.87 10.44
CA ILE A 30 -9.23 4.57 10.07
C ILE A 30 -9.25 3.33 9.17
N GLN A 31 -8.23 3.18 8.32
CA GLN A 31 -8.07 2.02 7.44
C GLN A 31 -6.59 1.73 7.24
N LEU A 32 -6.19 0.47 7.42
CA LEU A 32 -4.89 -0.05 7.02
C LEU A 32 -5.15 -1.47 6.49
N LYS A 33 -5.08 -1.64 5.16
CA LYS A 33 -5.34 -2.94 4.52
C LYS A 33 -4.43 -3.16 3.33
N GLU A 34 -4.12 -4.41 3.08
CA GLU A 34 -3.45 -4.89 1.88
C GLU A 34 -4.50 -5.55 1.00
N GLU A 35 -4.50 -5.23 -0.29
CA GLU A 35 -5.43 -5.85 -1.24
C GLU A 35 -4.83 -6.00 -2.63
N ILE A 36 -5.27 -7.04 -3.32
CA ILE A 36 -4.94 -7.27 -4.73
C ILE A 36 -5.96 -6.51 -5.57
N VAL A 37 -5.49 -5.62 -6.45
CA VAL A 37 -6.30 -4.86 -7.38
C VAL A 37 -5.92 -5.16 -8.82
N HIS A 38 -6.89 -5.06 -9.72
CA HIS A 38 -6.66 -5.18 -11.16
C HIS A 38 -6.57 -3.79 -11.79
N LEU A 39 -5.40 -3.42 -12.29
CA LEU A 39 -5.19 -2.17 -13.00
C LEU A 39 -5.68 -2.30 -14.45
N SER A 40 -6.32 -1.23 -14.95
CA SER A 40 -6.84 -1.16 -16.32
C SER A 40 -6.68 0.23 -16.94
N GLU A 41 -5.58 0.92 -16.62
CA GLU A 41 -5.38 2.35 -16.92
C GLU A 41 -4.87 2.62 -18.35
N GLY A 42 -4.48 1.57 -19.10
CA GLY A 42 -4.02 1.67 -20.49
C GLY A 42 -2.94 0.63 -20.83
N MET A 43 -2.43 0.65 -22.07
CA MET A 43 -1.34 -0.25 -22.47
C MET A 43 -0.11 -0.07 -21.56
N GLY A 44 0.34 -1.16 -20.92
CA GLY A 44 1.46 -1.17 -19.97
C GLY A 44 1.07 -0.92 -18.51
N HIS A 45 -0.14 -0.40 -18.25
CA HIS A 45 -0.70 -0.18 -16.90
C HIS A 45 -1.91 -1.10 -16.69
N GLN A 46 -1.71 -2.39 -16.99
CA GLN A 46 -2.69 -3.46 -16.85
C GLN A 46 -2.07 -4.61 -16.06
N GLY A 47 -2.88 -5.28 -15.23
CA GLY A 47 -2.45 -6.46 -14.48
C GLY A 47 -2.83 -6.41 -13.01
N GLU A 48 -2.42 -7.44 -12.27
CA GLU A 48 -2.66 -7.55 -10.83
C GLU A 48 -1.56 -6.82 -10.06
N ALA A 49 -1.98 -5.90 -9.20
CA ALA A 49 -1.14 -5.16 -8.25
C ALA A 49 -1.51 -5.53 -6.82
N ASN A 50 -0.51 -5.66 -5.96
CA ASN A 50 -0.72 -5.73 -4.53
C ASN A 50 -0.44 -4.33 -3.95
N VAL A 51 -1.44 -3.77 -3.29
CA VAL A 51 -1.39 -2.40 -2.76
C VAL A 51 -1.75 -2.38 -1.28
N ILE A 52 -1.06 -1.53 -0.53
CA ILE A 52 -1.44 -1.17 0.85
C ILE A 52 -2.22 0.14 0.80
N ARG A 53 -3.44 0.13 1.32
CA ARG A 53 -4.28 1.32 1.47
C ARG A 53 -4.29 1.79 2.91
N VAL A 54 -3.88 3.03 3.09
CA VAL A 54 -3.79 3.69 4.40
C VAL A 54 -4.72 4.91 4.41
N LEU A 55 -5.59 4.97 5.40
CA LEU A 55 -6.38 6.13 5.76
C LEU A 55 -6.20 6.36 7.25
N PHE A 56 -5.78 7.56 7.63
CA PHE A 56 -5.60 7.92 9.03
C PHE A 56 -6.09 9.33 9.28
N LYS A 57 -6.38 9.60 10.55
CA LYS A 57 -6.70 10.91 11.08
C LYS A 57 -5.54 11.36 11.94
N LYS A 58 -5.14 12.63 11.79
CA LYS A 58 -4.24 13.26 12.76
C LYS A 58 -5.00 13.50 14.07
N LEU A 59 -4.44 13.02 15.18
CA LEU A 59 -4.93 13.37 16.51
C LEU A 59 -4.55 14.84 16.77
N GLY A 60 -5.53 15.66 17.17
CA GLY A 60 -5.32 17.07 17.45
C GLY A 60 -4.28 17.25 18.55
N GLN A 61 -3.35 18.18 18.34
CA GLN A 61 -2.52 18.73 19.43
C GLN A 61 -3.36 19.63 20.32
#